data_AF-A0A849Y1Q0-F1
#
_entry.id   AF-A0A849Y1Q0-F1
#
_cell.length_a   1.000
_cell.length_b   1.000
_cell.length_c   1.000
_cell.angle_alpha   90.00
_cell.angle_beta   90.00
_cell.angle_gamma   90.00
#
_symmetry.space_group_name_H-M   'P 1'
#
loop_
_entity.id
_entity.type
_entity.pdbx_description
1 polymer ?
#
loop_
_entity_poly.entity_id
_entity_poly.type
_entity_poly.pdbx_seq_one_letter_code
_entity_poly.pdbx_strand_id
1 'polypeptide(L)' 'MRSPSAECLRKRLRLAPHPEGGFYRETYRATLRLPRRTLPARYAGARE' A
#
# COMPACT_ATOMS: atom_id res chain seq x y z
N MET A 1 7.28 15.27 -23.43
CA MET A 1 6.57 14.03 -23.07
C MET A 1 5.39 14.41 -22.19
N ARG A 2 4.14 14.06 -22.53
CA ARG A 2 2.98 14.41 -21.68
C ARG A 2 2.88 13.42 -20.52
N SER A 3 2.60 13.93 -19.31
CA SER A 3 2.24 13.09 -18.17
C SER A 3 0.87 12.46 -18.39
N PRO A 4 0.68 11.18 -18.02
CA PRO A 4 -0.64 10.56 -18.06
C PRO A 4 -1.59 11.23 -17.06
N SER A 5 -2.88 11.29 -17.38
CA SER A 5 -3.88 11.78 -16.43
C SER A 5 -4.05 10.85 -15.23
N ALA A 6 -4.54 11.38 -14.11
CA ALA A 6 -4.81 10.60 -12.91
C ALA A 6 -5.81 9.46 -13.18
N GLU A 7 -6.83 9.68 -14.00
CA GLU A 7 -7.82 8.65 -14.36
C GLU A 7 -7.20 7.53 -15.21
N CYS A 8 -6.31 7.89 -16.14
CA CYS A 8 -5.56 6.92 -16.93
C CYS A 8 -4.71 6.02 -16.03
N LEU A 9 -3.99 6.61 -15.05
CA LEU A 9 -3.22 5.87 -14.07
C LEU A 9 -4.11 4.93 -13.23
N ARG A 10 -5.25 5.43 -12.73
CA ARG A 10 -6.19 4.63 -11.93
C ARG A 10 -6.65 3.37 -12.69
N LYS A 11 -7.04 3.52 -13.95
CA LYS A 11 -7.50 2.41 -14.80
C LYS A 11 -6.35 1.44 -15.12
N ARG A 12 -5.21 1.96 -15.57
CA ARG A 12 -4.05 1.13 -15.96
C ARG A 12 -3.46 0.34 -14.79
N LEU A 13 -3.42 0.94 -13.60
CA LEU A 13 -2.90 0.32 -12.39
C LEU A 13 -3.97 -0.46 -11.60
N ARG A 14 -5.22 -0.51 -12.07
CA ARG A 14 -6.34 -1.20 -11.42
C ARG A 14 -6.48 -0.84 -9.94
N LEU A 15 -6.44 0.46 -9.65
CA LEU A 15 -6.53 0.96 -8.27
C LEU A 15 -7.99 0.92 -7.78
N ALA A 16 -8.18 0.49 -6.54
CA ALA A 16 -9.45 0.49 -5.82
C ALA A 16 -9.55 1.73 -4.90
N PRO A 17 -10.76 2.21 -4.58
CA PRO A 17 -10.94 3.29 -3.61
C PRO A 17 -10.41 2.89 -2.24
N HIS A 18 -9.68 3.80 -1.58
CA HIS A 18 -9.18 3.59 -0.22
C HIS A 18 -10.16 4.20 0.80
N PRO A 19 -10.40 3.57 1.97
CA PRO A 19 -11.32 4.10 2.99
C PRO A 19 -10.93 5.49 3.51
N GLU A 20 -9.63 5.81 3.53
CA GLU A 20 -9.12 7.13 3.94
C GLU A 20 -9.19 8.18 2.80
N GLY A 21 -9.72 7.81 1.64
CA GLY A 21 -9.74 8.64 0.44
C GLY A 21 -8.60 8.33 -0.54
N GLY A 22 -8.83 8.67 -1.82
CA GLY A 22 -7.91 8.32 -2.90
C GLY A 22 -8.09 6.89 -3.43
N PHE A 23 -7.10 6.42 -4.22
CA PHE A 23 -7.11 5.09 -4.82
C PHE A 23 -5.77 4.39 -4.61
N TYR A 24 -5.80 3.08 -4.32
CA TYR A 24 -4.60 2.28 -4.09
C TYR A 24 -4.76 0.86 -4.61
N ARG A 25 -3.65 0.12 -4.67
CA ARG A 25 -3.65 -1.33 -4.87
C ARG A 25 -2.42 -1.89 -4.18
N GLU A 26 -2.60 -2.92 -3.36
CA GLU A 26 -1.48 -3.70 -2.85
C GLU A 26 -0.88 -4.55 -3.98
N THR A 27 0.36 -4.27 -4.37
CA THR A 27 1.06 -5.02 -5.43
C THR A 27 1.96 -6.13 -4.90
N TYR A 28 2.26 -6.08 -3.60
CA TYR A 28 3.12 -7.04 -2.93
C TYR A 28 2.84 -7.02 -1.43
N ARG A 29 2.82 -8.21 -0.83
CA ARG A 29 2.84 -8.41 0.62
C ARG A 29 3.81 -9.54 0.92
N ALA A 30 4.72 -9.31 1.86
CA ALA A 30 5.65 -10.33 2.29
C ALA A 30 4.90 -11.48 2.99
N THR A 31 5.35 -12.72 2.80
CA THR A 31 4.77 -13.87 3.52
C THR A 31 5.28 -13.98 4.96
N LEU A 32 6.46 -13.42 5.24
CA LEU A 32 7.04 -13.36 6.57
C LEU A 32 6.27 -12.40 7.47
N ARG A 33 5.82 -12.89 8.62
CA ARG A 33 5.18 -12.09 9.66
C ARG A 33 6.11 -11.91 10.85
N LEU A 34 6.25 -10.67 11.31
CA LEU A 34 7.10 -10.33 12.46
C LEU A 34 6.22 -9.88 13.63
N PRO A 35 6.16 -10.64 14.74
CA PRO A 35 5.48 -10.22 15.95
C PRO A 35 6.04 -8.91 16.49
N ARG A 36 5.19 -8.05 17.07
CA ARG A 36 5.63 -6.75 17.63
C ARG A 36 6.81 -6.87 18.60
N ARG A 37 6.84 -7.93 19.42
CA ARG A 37 7.91 -8.18 20.41
C ARG A 37 9.30 -8.36 19.79
N THR A 38 9.40 -8.72 18.51
CA THR A 38 10.67 -8.88 17.80
C THR A 38 11.12 -7.60 17.09
N LEU A 39 10.32 -6.53 17.17
CA LEU A 39 10.60 -5.25 16.52
C LEU A 39 11.11 -4.22 17.53
N PRO A 40 11.95 -3.25 17.08
CA PRO A 40 12.32 -2.11 17.90
C PRO A 40 11.11 -1.32 18.44
N ALA A 41 11.27 -0.63 19.58
CA ALA A 41 10.18 0.07 20.26
C ALA A 41 9.47 1.16 19.43
N ARG A 42 10.12 1.70 18.39
CA ARG A 42 9.54 2.71 17.47
C ARG A 42 8.39 2.19 16.61
N TYR A 43 8.21 0.87 16.52
CA TYR A 43 7.16 0.26 15.70
C TYR A 43 5.86 0.16 16.52
N ALA A 44 4.80 0.78 16.04
CA ALA A 44 3.50 0.81 16.71
C ALA A 44 2.79 -0.56 16.76
N GLY A 45 3.17 -1.51 15.90
CA GLY A 45 2.50 -2.80 15.75
C GLY A 45 3.39 -3.88 15.13
N ALA A 46 2.83 -5.08 14.97
CA ALA A 46 3.44 -6.17 14.22
C ALA A 46 3.61 -5.80 12.73
N ARG A 47 4.43 -6.56 12.00
CA ARG A 47 4.53 -6.48 10.54
C ARG A 47 3.87 -7.72 9.95
N GLU A 48 2.78 -7.52 9.22
CA GLU A 48 1.91 -8.58 8.65
C GLU A 48 1.95 -8.64 7.13
#